data_AF-A0A423UPL2-F1
#
_entry.id   AF-A0A423UPL2-F1
#
_cell.length_a   1.000
_cell.length_b   1.000
_cell.length_c   1.000
_cell.angle_alpha   90.00
_cell.angle_beta   90.00
_cell.angle_gamma   90.00
#
_symmetry.space_group_name_H-M   'P 1'
#
loop_
_entity.id
_entity.type
_entity.pdbx_description
1 polymer ?
#
loop_
_entity_poly.entity_id
_entity_poly.type
_entity_poly.pdbx_seq_one_letter_code
_entity_poly.pdbx_strand_id
1 'polypeptide(L)'
;MTTVTARDATVLRDALGPLRDREQIALRLLESSAKHSFDPDTELDWDAAVEDGKWFGNHVRYALTEIADECRHSMMFGRMIDWGGAPTYPVPRVYHNLARVLKTVSTTPGSFAATLLGEEILDWMQRLTFPDDRVQTLVRGVTRIHVIEEARHVRYAREELRRQMVTAPRWERELTKVSCGEAARVFSVCFVNPQVYENVGLDRREAVAQVKASGHRAEVMQSGAKRLTDFFDDIGLLNGVGRRLWRSSGLLA
;
A
#
# COMPACT_ATOMS: atom_id res chain seq x y z
N MET A 1 24.86 31.16 -9.24
CA MET A 1 24.40 30.45 -10.45
C MET A 1 25.61 30.26 -11.34
N THR A 2 26.21 29.07 -11.31
CA THR A 2 27.34 28.74 -12.17
C THR A 2 26.79 28.32 -13.53
N THR A 3 26.96 29.17 -14.53
CA THR A 3 26.55 28.91 -15.92
C THR A 3 27.45 27.83 -16.51
N VAL A 4 26.89 26.63 -16.70
CA VAL A 4 27.48 25.54 -17.47
C VAL A 4 27.63 26.01 -18.91
N THR A 5 28.85 26.05 -19.43
CA THR A 5 29.15 26.49 -20.79
C THR A 5 28.94 25.34 -21.79
N ALA A 6 28.79 25.65 -23.09
CA ALA A 6 28.64 24.63 -24.15
C ALA A 6 29.81 23.62 -24.23
N ARG A 7 30.97 23.94 -23.64
CA ARG A 7 32.13 23.04 -23.49
C ARG A 7 31.97 22.03 -22.35
N ASP A 8 31.11 22.28 -21.38
CA ASP A 8 30.90 21.37 -20.25
C ASP A 8 29.92 20.24 -20.61
N ALA A 9 29.02 20.48 -21.57
CA ALA A 9 28.07 19.49 -22.08
C ALA A 9 28.74 18.39 -22.93
N THR A 10 29.96 18.60 -23.42
CA THR A 10 30.68 17.66 -24.30
C THR A 10 31.37 16.51 -23.56
N VAL A 11 31.32 16.49 -22.22
CA VAL A 11 32.10 15.53 -21.40
C VAL A 11 31.22 14.44 -20.76
N LEU A 12 29.90 14.55 -20.78
CA LEU A 12 29.04 13.47 -20.30
C LEU A 12 28.81 12.47 -21.45
N ARG A 13 29.42 11.29 -21.33
CA ARG A 13 29.19 10.12 -22.19
C ARG A 13 28.48 9.06 -21.35
N ASP A 14 27.44 8.45 -21.90
CA ASP A 14 26.84 7.25 -21.33
C ASP A 14 27.25 6.00 -22.14
N ALA A 15 26.74 4.83 -21.77
CA ALA A 15 27.03 3.56 -22.44
C ALA A 15 26.59 3.51 -23.92
N LEU A 16 25.85 4.51 -24.40
CA LEU A 16 25.30 4.61 -25.76
C LEU A 16 25.98 5.69 -26.62
N GLY A 17 26.94 6.44 -26.07
CA GLY A 17 27.76 7.41 -26.81
C GLY A 17 27.74 8.83 -26.24
N PRO A 18 28.08 9.86 -27.04
CA PRO A 18 27.97 11.26 -26.63
C PRO A 18 26.50 11.60 -26.35
N LEU A 19 26.22 12.36 -25.28
CA LEU A 19 24.87 12.86 -25.00
C LEU A 19 24.37 13.68 -26.21
N ARG A 20 23.46 13.09 -26.99
CA ARG A 20 22.80 13.74 -28.13
C ARG A 20 21.71 14.69 -27.63
N ASP A 21 21.36 15.65 -28.48
CA ASP A 21 20.24 16.55 -28.24
C ASP A 21 18.95 15.76 -27.94
N ARG A 22 18.16 16.25 -26.96
CA ARG A 22 17.00 15.52 -26.41
C ARG A 22 15.93 15.28 -27.47
N GLU A 23 15.75 16.19 -28.43
CA GLU A 23 14.77 16.03 -29.50
C GLU A 23 15.18 14.95 -30.52
N GLN A 24 16.48 14.86 -30.85
CA GLN A 24 16.96 13.83 -31.77
C GLN A 24 16.79 12.41 -31.21
N ILE A 25 16.96 12.24 -29.89
CA ILE A 25 16.70 10.96 -29.22
C ILE A 25 15.19 10.65 -29.25
N ALA A 26 14.35 11.64 -28.93
CA ALA A 26 12.90 11.46 -28.95
C ALA A 26 12.38 11.06 -30.34
N LEU A 27 12.85 11.72 -31.41
CA LEU A 27 12.48 11.39 -32.79
C LEU A 27 12.84 9.95 -33.16
N ARG A 28 14.06 9.51 -32.85
CA ARG A 28 14.49 8.12 -33.11
C ARG A 28 13.67 7.11 -32.31
N LEU A 29 13.34 7.41 -31.06
CA LEU A 29 12.50 6.54 -30.22
C LEU A 29 11.07 6.49 -30.75
N LEU A 30 10.52 7.59 -31.27
CA LEU A 30 9.22 7.62 -31.93
C LEU A 30 9.22 6.79 -33.23
N GLU A 31 10.26 6.90 -34.06
CA GLU A 31 10.42 6.06 -35.26
C GLU A 31 10.56 4.57 -34.93
N SER A 32 11.34 4.24 -33.88
CA SER A 32 11.50 2.86 -33.41
C SER A 32 10.21 2.31 -32.81
N SER A 33 9.50 3.12 -32.03
CA SER A 33 8.21 2.77 -31.43
C SER A 33 7.17 2.53 -32.52
N ALA A 34 7.10 3.38 -33.54
CA ALA A 34 6.21 3.19 -34.68
C ALA A 34 6.50 1.91 -35.49
N LYS A 35 7.74 1.40 -35.47
CA LYS A 35 8.13 0.16 -36.17
C LYS A 35 8.03 -1.11 -35.32
N HIS A 36 8.05 -0.97 -33.99
CA HIS A 36 8.14 -2.08 -33.03
C HIS A 36 7.16 -1.94 -31.86
N SER A 37 6.00 -1.32 -32.11
CA SER A 37 4.89 -1.31 -31.16
C SER A 37 4.09 -2.58 -31.38
N PHE A 38 4.32 -3.57 -30.53
CA PHE A 38 3.52 -4.79 -30.48
C PHE A 38 2.43 -4.62 -29.41
N ASP A 39 1.20 -4.99 -29.74
CA ASP A 39 0.14 -5.18 -28.75
C ASP A 39 0.13 -6.66 -28.32
N PRO A 40 0.66 -7.00 -27.13
CA PRO A 40 0.73 -8.39 -26.70
C PRO A 40 -0.65 -9.04 -26.56
N ASP A 41 -1.72 -8.27 -26.33
CA ASP A 41 -3.07 -8.82 -26.17
C ASP A 41 -3.66 -9.34 -27.49
N THR A 42 -3.17 -8.85 -28.63
CA THR A 42 -3.67 -9.24 -29.96
C THR A 42 -2.64 -9.96 -30.82
N GLU A 43 -1.35 -9.77 -30.57
CA GLU A 43 -0.27 -10.29 -31.42
C GLU A 43 0.35 -11.60 -30.90
N LEU A 44 -0.08 -12.08 -29.73
CA LEU A 44 0.35 -13.37 -29.17
C LEU A 44 -0.78 -14.41 -29.28
N ASP A 45 -0.40 -15.67 -29.53
CA ASP A 45 -1.32 -16.80 -29.52
C ASP A 45 -1.71 -17.15 -28.07
N TRP A 46 -2.80 -16.55 -27.60
CA TRP A 46 -3.34 -16.79 -26.26
C TRP A 46 -4.09 -18.13 -26.12
N ASP A 47 -4.41 -18.78 -27.24
CA ASP A 47 -5.03 -20.12 -27.27
C ASP A 47 -3.98 -21.25 -27.24
N ALA A 48 -2.69 -20.91 -27.30
CA ALA A 48 -1.59 -21.85 -27.19
C ALA A 48 -1.66 -22.70 -25.91
N ALA A 49 -1.28 -23.98 -26.02
CA ALA A 49 -1.30 -24.89 -24.90
C ALA A 49 -0.40 -24.40 -23.75
N VAL A 50 -0.94 -24.42 -22.54
CA VAL A 50 -0.22 -24.08 -21.30
C VAL A 50 0.93 -25.06 -21.11
N GLU A 51 2.17 -24.57 -21.08
CA GLU A 51 3.30 -25.43 -20.74
C GLU A 51 3.33 -25.71 -19.23
N ASP A 52 3.38 -26.99 -18.86
CA ASP A 52 3.41 -27.43 -17.48
C ASP A 52 4.67 -26.94 -16.73
N GLY A 53 4.50 -26.54 -15.47
CA GLY A 53 5.60 -26.18 -14.57
C GLY A 53 6.15 -24.75 -14.71
N LYS A 54 5.53 -23.90 -15.55
CA LYS A 54 5.93 -22.49 -15.71
C LYS A 54 5.01 -21.51 -14.96
N TRP A 55 5.57 -20.37 -14.55
CA TRP A 55 4.99 -19.41 -13.59
C TRP A 55 3.97 -18.41 -14.17
N PHE A 56 3.15 -18.80 -15.14
CA PHE A 56 2.23 -17.88 -15.85
C PHE A 56 0.73 -18.14 -15.63
N GLY A 57 0.39 -18.89 -14.58
CA GLY A 57 -1.01 -19.16 -14.21
C GLY A 57 -1.78 -17.88 -13.86
N ASN A 58 -3.11 -17.97 -13.92
CA ASN A 58 -4.01 -16.83 -13.67
C ASN A 58 -3.78 -16.15 -12.31
N HIS A 59 -3.34 -16.89 -11.29
CA HIS A 59 -2.92 -16.33 -9.99
C HIS A 59 -1.76 -15.32 -10.16
N VAL A 60 -0.71 -15.66 -10.93
CA VAL A 60 0.45 -14.78 -11.14
C VAL A 60 0.06 -13.58 -11.98
N ARG A 61 -0.74 -13.78 -13.03
CA ARG A 61 -1.26 -12.67 -13.84
C ARG A 61 -2.09 -11.70 -13.00
N TYR A 62 -2.98 -12.23 -12.15
CA TYR A 62 -3.76 -11.40 -11.24
C TYR A 62 -2.89 -10.64 -10.23
N ALA A 63 -1.88 -11.29 -9.62
CA ALA A 63 -0.94 -10.61 -8.73
C ALA A 63 -0.18 -9.47 -9.43
N LEU A 64 0.16 -9.61 -10.71
CA LEU A 64 0.76 -8.53 -11.52
C LEU A 64 -0.24 -7.40 -11.79
N THR A 65 -1.51 -7.73 -12.02
CA THR A 65 -2.59 -6.74 -12.12
C THR A 65 -2.72 -5.93 -10.83
N GLU A 66 -2.68 -6.57 -9.66
CA GLU A 66 -2.72 -5.87 -8.36
C GLU A 66 -1.55 -4.89 -8.23
N ILE A 67 -0.33 -5.32 -8.58
CA ILE A 67 0.85 -4.42 -8.56
C ILE A 67 0.63 -3.20 -9.46
N ALA A 68 0.04 -3.40 -10.65
CA ALA A 68 -0.25 -2.31 -11.57
C ALA A 68 -1.32 -1.36 -11.01
N ASP A 69 -2.38 -1.89 -10.39
CA ASP A 69 -3.43 -1.10 -9.74
C ASP A 69 -2.85 -0.28 -8.57
N GLU A 70 -1.99 -0.88 -7.74
CA GLU A 70 -1.32 -0.17 -6.64
C GLU A 70 -0.36 0.94 -7.08
N CYS A 71 0.30 0.76 -8.22
CA CYS A 71 1.07 1.84 -8.85
C CYS A 71 0.16 3.00 -9.25
N ARG A 72 -1.01 2.72 -9.84
CA ARG A 72 -2.00 3.75 -10.23
C ARG A 72 -2.58 4.46 -9.01
N HIS A 73 -2.92 3.72 -7.96
CA HIS A 73 -3.36 4.28 -6.68
C HIS A 73 -2.32 5.24 -6.10
N SER A 74 -1.05 4.82 -6.04
CA SER A 74 0.05 5.64 -5.52
C SER A 74 0.23 6.94 -6.31
N MET A 75 0.17 6.87 -7.64
CA MET A 75 0.22 8.06 -8.50
C MET A 75 -0.98 8.98 -8.29
N MET A 76 -2.18 8.41 -8.15
CA MET A 76 -3.41 9.16 -7.91
C MET A 76 -3.35 9.91 -6.56
N PHE A 77 -2.94 9.24 -5.48
CA PHE A 77 -2.77 9.88 -4.17
C PHE A 77 -1.65 10.93 -4.18
N GLY A 78 -0.53 10.65 -4.85
CA GLY A 78 0.56 11.63 -5.02
C GLY A 78 0.08 12.91 -5.70
N ARG A 79 -0.71 12.79 -6.78
CA ARG A 79 -1.32 13.94 -7.46
C ARG A 79 -2.33 14.69 -6.58
N MET A 80 -3.10 13.98 -5.76
CA MET A 80 -4.05 14.59 -4.82
C MET A 80 -3.32 15.38 -3.72
N ILE A 81 -2.20 14.86 -3.20
CA ILE A 81 -1.37 15.55 -2.19
C ILE A 81 -0.78 16.83 -2.77
N ASP A 82 -0.21 16.76 -3.99
CA ASP A 82 0.34 17.91 -4.71
C ASP A 82 -0.74 18.96 -4.99
N TRP A 83 -1.90 18.54 -5.52
CA TRP A 83 -3.05 19.41 -5.73
C TRP A 83 -3.53 20.09 -4.45
N GLY A 84 -3.54 19.35 -3.33
CA GLY A 84 -3.98 19.85 -2.03
C GLY A 84 -2.96 20.75 -1.33
N GLY A 85 -1.72 20.85 -1.83
CA GLY A 85 -0.64 21.61 -1.20
C GLY A 85 -0.25 21.10 0.19
N ALA A 86 -0.59 19.86 0.53
CA ALA A 86 -0.33 19.30 1.84
C ALA A 86 1.16 18.94 1.99
N PRO A 87 1.79 19.23 3.14
CA PRO A 87 3.15 18.80 3.40
C PRO A 87 3.20 17.27 3.55
N THR A 88 4.37 16.68 3.27
CA THR A 88 4.58 15.24 3.43
C THR A 88 4.76 14.87 4.91
N TYR A 89 4.03 13.85 5.37
CA TYR A 89 4.12 13.35 6.74
C TYR A 89 4.87 12.01 6.78
N PRO A 90 6.15 11.98 7.20
CA PRO A 90 6.91 10.74 7.22
C PRO A 90 6.53 9.84 8.41
N VAL A 91 6.72 8.53 8.25
CA VAL A 91 6.66 7.58 9.37
C VAL A 91 7.86 7.83 10.29
N PRO A 92 7.70 7.85 11.64
CA PRO A 92 8.83 8.05 12.54
C PRO A 92 9.92 6.99 12.36
N ARG A 93 11.19 7.41 12.46
CA ARG A 93 12.37 6.57 12.14
C ARG A 93 12.39 5.23 12.87
N VAL A 94 11.93 5.18 14.13
CA VAL A 94 11.85 3.95 14.92
C VAL A 94 10.95 2.91 14.25
N TYR A 95 9.74 3.31 13.86
CA TYR A 95 8.78 2.43 13.20
C TYR A 95 9.18 2.11 11.76
N HIS A 96 9.80 3.06 11.07
CA HIS A 96 10.38 2.79 9.75
C HIS A 96 11.48 1.72 9.82
N ASN A 97 12.34 1.76 10.84
CA ASN A 97 13.37 0.74 11.05
C ASN A 97 12.77 -0.60 11.49
N LEU A 98 11.72 -0.59 12.31
CA LEU A 98 10.99 -1.80 12.67
C LEU A 98 10.36 -2.46 11.44
N ALA A 99 9.79 -1.68 10.52
CA ALA A 99 9.27 -2.17 9.25
C ALA A 99 10.38 -2.79 8.36
N ARG A 100 11.61 -2.25 8.37
CA ARG A 100 12.76 -2.87 7.66
C ARG A 100 13.15 -4.23 8.26
N VAL A 101 13.13 -4.34 9.59
CA VAL A 101 13.36 -5.62 10.27
C VAL A 101 12.25 -6.60 9.91
N LEU A 102 10.99 -6.16 10.02
CA LEU A 102 9.82 -6.96 9.68
C LEU A 102 9.93 -7.47 8.23
N LYS A 103 10.23 -6.62 7.25
CA LYS A 103 10.45 -7.02 5.85
C LYS A 103 11.46 -8.18 5.74
N THR A 104 12.53 -8.14 6.52
CA THR A 104 13.61 -9.15 6.45
C THR A 104 13.17 -10.50 6.98
N VAL A 105 12.28 -10.52 7.98
CA VAL A 105 11.81 -11.73 8.65
C VAL A 105 10.37 -12.11 8.28
N SER A 106 9.74 -11.32 7.40
CA SER A 106 8.32 -11.46 7.07
C SER A 106 8.11 -12.76 6.31
N THR A 107 7.16 -13.54 6.80
CA THR A 107 6.65 -14.71 6.09
C THR A 107 5.59 -14.28 5.09
N THR A 108 5.24 -15.15 4.13
CA THR A 108 4.18 -14.84 3.18
C THR A 108 2.84 -14.60 3.89
N PRO A 109 2.40 -15.45 4.86
CA PRO A 109 1.20 -15.18 5.66
C PRO A 109 1.31 -13.90 6.49
N GLY A 110 2.49 -13.62 7.07
CA GLY A 110 2.77 -12.40 7.82
C GLY A 110 2.59 -11.14 6.97
N SER A 111 3.03 -11.20 5.71
CA SER A 111 2.92 -10.10 4.76
C SER A 111 1.47 -9.84 4.37
N PHE A 112 0.71 -10.89 4.01
CA PHE A 112 -0.72 -10.75 3.71
C PHE A 112 -1.52 -10.23 4.92
N ALA A 113 -1.22 -10.72 6.13
CA ALA A 113 -1.88 -10.24 7.34
C ALA A 113 -1.59 -8.75 7.61
N ALA A 114 -0.34 -8.31 7.41
CA ALA A 114 0.05 -6.92 7.58
C ALA A 114 -0.54 -6.00 6.49
N THR A 115 -0.67 -6.47 5.25
CA THR A 115 -1.34 -5.72 4.17
C THR A 115 -2.83 -5.55 4.49
N LEU A 116 -3.54 -6.63 4.82
CA LEU A 116 -4.97 -6.58 5.16
C LEU A 116 -5.27 -5.63 6.33
N LEU A 117 -4.34 -5.49 7.28
CA LEU A 117 -4.44 -4.52 8.37
C LEU A 117 -4.57 -3.08 7.87
N GLY A 118 -3.78 -2.69 6.87
CA GLY A 118 -3.88 -1.37 6.26
C GLY A 118 -5.15 -1.24 5.44
N GLU A 119 -5.34 -2.17 4.50
CA GLU A 119 -6.36 -2.06 3.47
C GLU A 119 -7.78 -2.06 4.04
N GLU A 120 -8.12 -2.98 4.95
CA GLU A 120 -9.51 -3.07 5.41
C GLU A 120 -9.94 -1.92 6.32
N ILE A 121 -9.02 -1.45 7.18
CA ILE A 121 -9.33 -0.32 8.07
C ILE A 121 -9.47 0.96 7.26
N LEU A 122 -8.58 1.18 6.29
CA LEU A 122 -8.66 2.33 5.39
C LEU A 122 -9.87 2.25 4.47
N ASP A 123 -10.16 1.10 3.87
CA ASP A 123 -11.36 0.85 3.05
C ASP A 123 -12.63 1.20 3.81
N TRP A 124 -12.75 0.78 5.08
CA TRP A 124 -13.91 1.13 5.91
C TRP A 124 -14.04 2.66 6.09
N MET A 125 -12.95 3.37 6.37
CA MET A 125 -12.98 4.84 6.51
C MET A 125 -13.28 5.55 5.18
N GLN A 126 -12.73 5.05 4.09
CA GLN A 126 -12.95 5.57 2.74
C GLN A 126 -14.40 5.37 2.28
N ARG A 127 -15.05 4.28 2.71
CA ARG A 127 -16.49 4.05 2.48
C ARG A 127 -17.39 5.08 3.16
N LEU A 128 -16.92 5.75 4.21
CA LEU A 128 -17.62 6.88 4.83
C LEU A 128 -17.42 8.19 4.06
N THR A 129 -16.33 8.29 3.30
CA THR A 129 -15.88 9.55 2.69
C THR A 129 -16.57 9.80 1.35
N PHE A 130 -16.61 8.83 0.44
CA PHE A 130 -17.15 9.07 -0.91
C PHE A 130 -18.68 9.35 -0.97
N PRO A 131 -19.56 8.79 -0.12
CA PRO A 131 -20.99 9.11 -0.17
C PRO A 131 -21.33 10.44 0.53
N ASP A 132 -20.44 11.00 1.36
CA ASP A 132 -20.70 12.24 2.10
C ASP A 132 -20.54 13.48 1.20
N ASP A 133 -21.67 14.13 0.86
CA ASP A 133 -21.69 15.32 0.02
C ASP A 133 -21.04 16.56 0.66
N ARG A 134 -20.72 16.53 1.97
CA ARG A 134 -19.95 17.59 2.64
C ARG A 134 -18.45 17.51 2.32
N VAL A 135 -17.98 16.36 1.86
CA VAL A 135 -16.58 16.15 1.47
C VAL A 135 -16.35 16.70 0.07
N GLN A 136 -15.17 17.27 -0.15
CA GLN A 136 -14.79 17.84 -1.44
C GLN A 136 -14.87 16.81 -2.58
N THR A 137 -15.39 17.22 -3.74
CA THR A 137 -15.74 16.34 -4.89
C THR A 137 -14.57 15.51 -5.45
N LEU A 138 -13.37 16.08 -5.57
CA LEU A 138 -12.17 15.36 -6.01
C LEU A 138 -11.78 14.30 -4.99
N VAL A 139 -11.78 14.62 -3.69
CA VAL A 139 -11.47 13.65 -2.62
C VAL A 139 -12.45 12.48 -2.66
N ARG A 140 -13.74 12.75 -2.86
CA ARG A 140 -14.77 11.71 -3.05
C ARG A 140 -14.50 10.87 -4.29
N GLY A 141 -14.10 11.49 -5.39
CA GLY A 141 -13.77 10.81 -6.65
C GLY A 141 -12.59 9.85 -6.50
N VAL A 142 -11.47 10.33 -5.94
CA VAL A 142 -10.27 9.54 -5.64
C VAL A 142 -10.59 8.36 -4.73
N THR A 143 -11.31 8.62 -3.64
CA THR A 143 -11.72 7.60 -2.67
C THR A 143 -12.64 6.55 -3.32
N ARG A 144 -13.60 6.98 -4.16
CA ARG A 144 -14.53 6.07 -4.84
C ARG A 144 -13.79 5.11 -5.78
N ILE A 145 -12.83 5.62 -6.55
CA ILE A 145 -12.01 4.77 -7.45
C ILE A 145 -11.27 3.73 -6.63
N HIS A 146 -10.54 4.17 -5.59
CA HIS A 146 -9.76 3.29 -4.72
C HIS A 146 -10.61 2.17 -4.11
N VAL A 147 -11.73 2.51 -3.47
CA VAL A 147 -12.62 1.54 -2.79
C VAL A 147 -13.24 0.51 -3.72
N ILE A 148 -13.53 0.89 -4.98
CA ILE A 148 -14.10 -0.03 -5.97
C ILE A 148 -13.05 -1.04 -6.43
N GLU A 149 -11.81 -0.60 -6.58
CA GLU A 149 -10.69 -1.45 -7.03
C GLU A 149 -10.21 -2.36 -5.88
N GLU A 150 -10.06 -1.80 -4.68
CA GLU A 150 -9.53 -2.48 -3.49
C GLU A 150 -10.40 -3.65 -2.99
N ALA A 151 -11.70 -3.65 -3.31
CA ALA A 151 -12.60 -4.76 -2.98
C ALA A 151 -12.11 -6.10 -3.57
N ARG A 152 -11.46 -6.07 -4.74
CA ARG A 152 -10.87 -7.25 -5.37
C ARG A 152 -9.59 -7.69 -4.66
N HIS A 153 -8.74 -6.73 -4.29
CA HIS A 153 -7.47 -6.98 -3.61
C HIS A 153 -7.66 -7.61 -2.24
N VAL A 154 -8.55 -7.04 -1.42
CA VAL A 154 -8.91 -7.59 -0.10
C VAL A 154 -9.43 -9.02 -0.21
N ARG A 155 -10.26 -9.32 -1.22
CA ARG A 155 -10.80 -10.67 -1.41
C ARG A 155 -9.69 -11.67 -1.74
N TYR A 156 -8.80 -11.32 -2.66
CA TYR A 156 -7.67 -12.17 -3.04
C TYR A 156 -6.71 -12.40 -1.87
N ALA A 157 -6.31 -11.33 -1.17
CA ALA A 157 -5.44 -11.40 0.00
C ALA A 157 -6.01 -12.26 1.14
N ARG A 158 -7.33 -12.18 1.40
CA ARG A 158 -8.00 -13.07 2.37
C ARG A 158 -7.97 -14.53 1.95
N GLU A 159 -8.15 -14.81 0.66
CA GLU A 159 -8.14 -16.18 0.13
C GLU A 159 -6.74 -16.78 0.22
N GLU A 160 -5.71 -16.03 -0.19
CA GLU A 160 -4.31 -16.44 -0.10
C GLU A 160 -3.84 -16.62 1.35
N LEU A 161 -4.16 -15.69 2.24
CA LEU A 161 -3.82 -15.83 3.65
C LEU A 161 -4.46 -17.08 4.26
N ARG A 162 -5.74 -17.35 3.95
CA ARG A 162 -6.40 -18.57 4.43
C ARG A 162 -5.71 -19.82 3.91
N ARG A 163 -5.41 -19.89 2.61
CA ARG A 163 -4.73 -21.05 1.98
C ARG A 163 -3.38 -21.30 2.64
N GLN A 164 -2.57 -20.26 2.80
CA GLN A 164 -1.24 -20.39 3.39
C GLN A 164 -1.29 -20.74 4.88
N MET A 165 -2.25 -20.20 5.64
CA MET A 165 -2.41 -20.53 7.05
C MET A 165 -2.84 -21.98 7.31
N VAL A 166 -3.43 -22.66 6.32
CA VAL A 166 -3.76 -24.09 6.38
C VAL A 166 -2.50 -24.95 6.26
N THR A 167 -1.57 -24.59 5.37
CA THR A 167 -0.36 -25.37 5.09
C THR A 167 0.86 -24.95 5.92
N ALA A 168 0.82 -23.77 6.54
CA ALA A 168 1.95 -23.21 7.26
C ALA A 168 2.36 -24.09 8.48
N PRO A 169 3.66 -24.38 8.66
CA PRO A 169 4.16 -25.03 9.86
C PRO A 169 3.89 -24.19 11.12
N ARG A 170 3.85 -24.84 12.28
CA ARG A 170 3.49 -24.20 13.56
C ARG A 170 4.31 -22.95 13.85
N TRP A 171 5.62 -22.97 13.60
CA TRP A 171 6.49 -21.82 13.86
C TRP A 171 6.11 -20.60 13.02
N GLU A 172 5.72 -20.79 11.75
CA GLU A 172 5.33 -19.70 10.85
C GLU A 172 3.97 -19.12 11.27
N ARG A 173 3.04 -19.98 11.71
CA ARG A 173 1.75 -19.54 12.26
C ARG A 173 1.96 -18.72 13.54
N GLU A 174 2.80 -19.17 14.47
CA GLU A 174 3.09 -18.42 15.70
C GLU A 174 3.83 -17.11 15.41
N LEU A 175 4.79 -17.10 14.48
CA LEU A 175 5.46 -15.88 14.04
C LEU A 175 4.45 -14.89 13.44
N THR A 176 3.55 -15.36 12.58
CA THR A 176 2.49 -14.54 11.95
C THR A 176 1.57 -13.92 13.00
N LYS A 177 1.18 -14.66 14.05
CA LYS A 177 0.36 -14.12 15.15
C LYS A 177 1.05 -12.97 15.87
N VAL A 178 2.33 -13.15 16.20
CA VAL A 178 3.12 -12.15 16.92
C VAL A 178 3.39 -10.94 16.03
N SER A 179 3.87 -11.15 14.80
CA SER A 179 4.20 -10.07 13.87
C SER A 179 2.97 -9.25 13.48
N CYS A 180 1.82 -9.91 13.25
CA CYS A 180 0.56 -9.24 12.96
C CYS A 180 0.05 -8.42 14.16
N GLY A 181 0.16 -8.96 15.38
CA GLY A 181 -0.18 -8.21 16.59
C GLY A 181 0.70 -6.98 16.82
N GLU A 182 2.00 -7.09 16.57
CA GLU A 182 2.91 -5.93 16.61
C GLU A 182 2.65 -4.93 15.49
N ALA A 183 2.35 -5.40 14.27
CA ALA A 183 1.95 -4.55 13.16
C ALA A 183 0.68 -3.75 13.50
N ALA A 184 -0.32 -4.37 14.13
CA ALA A 184 -1.52 -3.71 14.62
C ALA A 184 -1.20 -2.57 15.61
N ARG A 185 -0.28 -2.80 16.55
CA ARG A 185 0.18 -1.78 17.49
C ARG A 185 0.88 -0.61 16.79
N VAL A 186 1.79 -0.92 15.85
CA VAL A 186 2.49 0.10 15.06
C VAL A 186 1.51 0.92 14.24
N PHE A 187 0.55 0.25 13.58
CA PHE A 187 -0.49 0.88 12.79
C PHE A 187 -1.31 1.85 13.64
N SER A 188 -1.84 1.41 14.80
CA SER A 188 -2.60 2.29 15.70
C SER A 188 -1.84 3.55 16.12
N VAL A 189 -0.54 3.43 16.37
CA VAL A 189 0.30 4.57 16.80
C VAL A 189 0.68 5.48 15.63
N CYS A 190 0.94 4.92 14.45
CA CYS A 190 1.44 5.66 13.29
C CYS A 190 0.34 6.09 12.32
N PHE A 191 -0.92 5.69 12.55
CA PHE A 191 -2.03 5.91 11.64
C PHE A 191 -2.19 7.38 11.23
N VAL A 192 -2.06 8.30 12.21
CA VAL A 192 -2.06 9.74 11.96
C VAL A 192 -0.76 10.31 12.52
N ASN A 193 0.00 10.99 11.66
CA ASN A 193 1.20 11.69 12.10
C ASN A 193 0.79 12.92 12.94
N PRO A 194 1.28 13.07 14.19
CA PRO A 194 0.92 14.21 15.04
C PRO A 194 1.25 15.60 14.48
N GLN A 195 2.16 15.70 13.50
CA GLN A 195 2.47 16.94 12.82
C GLN A 195 1.28 17.51 12.02
N VAL A 196 0.29 16.66 11.67
CA VAL A 196 -0.96 17.12 11.06
C VAL A 196 -1.64 18.16 11.94
N TYR A 197 -1.63 17.97 13.27
CA TYR A 197 -2.27 18.91 14.21
C TYR A 197 -1.57 20.27 14.23
N GLU A 198 -0.23 20.28 14.25
CA GLU A 198 0.55 21.53 14.19
C GLU A 198 0.27 22.29 12.88
N ASN A 199 0.20 21.57 11.76
CA ASN A 199 0.00 22.15 10.44
C ASN A 199 -1.38 22.77 10.23
N VAL A 200 -2.39 22.37 11.03
CA VAL A 200 -3.71 23.00 11.04
C VAL A 200 -3.89 24.01 12.18
N GLY A 201 -2.79 24.36 12.89
CA GLY A 201 -2.78 25.38 13.93
C GLY A 201 -3.19 24.91 15.33
N LEU A 202 -3.21 23.60 15.58
CA LEU A 202 -3.53 23.02 16.89
C LEU A 202 -2.26 22.77 17.73
N ASP A 203 -2.38 22.90 19.05
CA ASP A 203 -1.34 22.44 19.96
C ASP A 203 -1.23 20.91 19.89
N ARG A 204 -0.06 20.41 19.50
CA ARG A 204 0.18 18.98 19.32
C ARG A 204 -0.04 18.16 20.57
N ARG A 205 0.40 18.67 21.73
CA ARG A 205 0.36 17.89 22.98
C ARG A 205 -1.08 17.71 23.41
N GLU A 206 -1.85 18.80 23.35
CA GLU A 206 -3.26 18.80 23.67
C GLU A 206 -4.05 17.94 22.68
N ALA A 207 -3.85 18.12 21.37
CA ALA A 207 -4.55 17.33 20.35
C ALA A 207 -4.28 15.82 20.51
N VAL A 208 -3.02 15.42 20.74
CA VAL A 208 -2.68 14.01 20.97
C VAL A 208 -3.26 13.49 22.28
N ALA A 209 -3.33 14.31 23.34
CA ALA A 209 -3.97 13.93 24.60
C ALA A 209 -5.47 13.68 24.41
N GLN A 210 -6.17 14.56 23.69
CA GLN A 210 -7.58 14.40 23.37
C GLN A 210 -7.85 13.16 22.50
N VAL A 211 -7.00 12.90 21.49
CA VAL A 211 -7.11 11.69 20.66
C VAL A 211 -6.99 10.42 21.50
N LYS A 212 -6.05 10.39 22.46
CA LYS A 212 -5.86 9.24 23.38
C LYS A 212 -7.02 9.06 24.35
N ALA A 213 -7.64 10.15 24.80
CA ALA A 213 -8.78 10.12 25.71
C ALA A 213 -10.13 9.90 25.00
N SER A 214 -10.18 10.02 23.67
CA SER A 214 -11.41 9.98 22.89
C SER A 214 -11.98 8.57 22.77
N GLY A 215 -13.10 8.31 23.46
CA GLY A 215 -13.87 7.08 23.29
C GLY A 215 -14.40 6.91 21.86
N HIS A 216 -14.79 8.01 21.20
CA HIS A 216 -15.22 7.97 19.80
C HIS A 216 -14.07 7.55 18.86
N ARG A 217 -12.84 8.03 19.11
CA ARG A 217 -11.68 7.59 18.32
C ARG A 217 -11.44 6.08 18.48
N ALA A 218 -11.55 5.55 19.70
CA ALA A 218 -11.42 4.13 19.95
C ALA A 218 -12.50 3.32 19.21
N GLU A 219 -13.76 3.75 19.30
CA GLU A 219 -14.89 3.14 18.61
C GLU A 219 -14.71 3.11 17.09
N VAL A 220 -14.28 4.22 16.48
CA VAL A 220 -14.01 4.32 15.04
C VAL A 220 -12.92 3.33 14.61
N MET A 221 -11.82 3.23 15.35
CA MET A 221 -10.74 2.30 15.03
C MET A 221 -11.16 0.84 15.18
N GLN A 222 -11.92 0.50 16.23
CA GLN A 222 -12.45 -0.86 16.44
C GLN A 222 -13.50 -1.24 15.40
N SER A 223 -14.36 -0.30 15.01
CA SER A 223 -15.38 -0.51 13.98
C SER A 223 -14.74 -0.76 12.62
N GLY A 224 -13.72 0.03 12.26
CA GLY A 224 -12.94 -0.18 11.04
C GLY A 224 -12.17 -1.51 11.02
N ALA A 225 -11.64 -1.93 12.17
CA ALA A 225 -10.92 -3.19 12.30
C ALA A 225 -11.84 -4.43 12.39
N LYS A 226 -13.13 -4.27 12.67
CA LYS A 226 -14.02 -5.39 13.03
C LYS A 226 -14.04 -6.51 11.99
N ARG A 227 -14.24 -6.19 10.71
CA ARG A 227 -14.29 -7.20 9.63
C ARG A 227 -12.99 -7.98 9.50
N LEU A 228 -11.87 -7.33 9.75
CA LEU A 228 -10.54 -7.93 9.74
C LEU A 228 -10.34 -8.82 10.97
N THR A 229 -10.69 -8.34 12.16
CA THR A 229 -10.54 -9.12 13.40
C THR A 229 -11.43 -10.36 13.40
N ASP A 230 -12.64 -10.27 12.86
CA ASP A 230 -13.53 -11.43 12.71
C ASP A 230 -12.87 -12.48 11.80
N PHE A 231 -12.32 -12.06 10.65
CA PHE A 231 -11.59 -12.95 9.75
C PHE A 231 -10.32 -13.55 10.38
N PHE A 232 -9.55 -12.76 11.13
CA PHE A 232 -8.36 -13.24 11.84
C PHE A 232 -8.69 -14.21 12.96
N ASP A 233 -9.86 -14.09 13.59
CA ASP A 233 -10.35 -15.08 14.54
C ASP A 233 -10.67 -16.40 13.83
N ASP A 234 -11.40 -16.34 12.69
CA ASP A 234 -11.78 -17.51 11.90
C ASP A 234 -10.59 -18.36 11.46
N ILE A 235 -9.47 -17.71 11.06
CA ILE A 235 -8.25 -18.41 10.62
C ILE A 235 -7.28 -18.70 11.78
N GLY A 236 -7.65 -18.33 13.01
CA GLY A 236 -6.93 -18.63 14.24
C GLY A 236 -5.72 -17.73 14.53
N LEU A 237 -5.59 -16.58 13.87
CA LEU A 237 -4.55 -15.58 14.16
C LEU A 237 -4.79 -14.86 15.49
N LEU A 238 -6.04 -14.75 15.94
CA LEU A 238 -6.37 -14.18 17.25
C LEU A 238 -6.36 -15.19 18.39
N ASN A 239 -5.67 -16.32 18.23
CA ASN A 239 -5.51 -17.30 19.32
C ASN A 239 -4.33 -16.93 20.24
N GLY A 240 -4.52 -17.11 21.55
CA GLY A 240 -3.46 -16.96 22.55
C GLY A 240 -2.84 -15.55 22.59
N VAL A 241 -1.54 -15.46 22.29
CA VAL A 241 -0.78 -14.19 22.34
C VAL A 241 -1.30 -13.17 21.32
N GLY A 242 -1.79 -13.63 20.16
CA GLY A 242 -2.32 -12.75 19.10
C GLY A 242 -3.44 -11.86 19.63
N ARG A 243 -4.42 -12.44 20.34
CA ARG A 243 -5.52 -11.66 20.96
C ARG A 243 -5.03 -10.59 21.92
N ARG A 244 -4.01 -10.90 22.73
CA ARG A 244 -3.47 -9.96 23.72
C ARG A 244 -2.81 -8.77 23.04
N LEU A 245 -2.03 -9.02 22.00
CA LEU A 245 -1.38 -7.97 21.21
C LEU A 245 -2.41 -7.07 20.52
N TRP A 246 -3.42 -7.67 19.89
CA TRP A 246 -4.51 -6.95 19.23
C TRP A 246 -5.31 -6.09 20.20
N ARG A 247 -5.66 -6.60 21.40
CA ARG A 247 -6.28 -5.77 22.44
C ARG A 247 -5.38 -4.62 22.88
N SER A 248 -4.09 -4.89 23.07
CA SER A 248 -3.12 -3.85 23.44
C SER A 248 -2.93 -2.76 22.37
N SER A 249 -3.24 -3.07 21.10
CA SER A 249 -3.22 -2.12 19.99
C SER A 249 -4.41 -1.15 20.00
N GLY A 250 -5.49 -1.48 20.73
CA GLY A 250 -6.74 -0.73 20.73
C GLY A 250 -7.67 -1.01 19.54
N LEU A 251 -7.24 -1.83 18.56
CA LEU A 251 -8.07 -2.22 17.40
C LEU A 251 -9.06 -3.36 17.70
N LEU A 252 -8.85 -4.08 18.80
CA LEU A 252 -9.73 -5.14 19.29
C LEU A 252 -10.22 -4.80 20.70
N ALA A 253 -11.51 -5.02 20.94
CA ALA A 253 -12.15 -4.83 22.25
C ALA A 253 -11.73 -5.88 23.30
#